data_AF-A0A2H5QWP4-F1
#
_entry.id   AF-A0A2H5QWP4-F1
#
_cell.length_a   1.000
_cell.length_b   1.000
_cell.length_c   1.000
_cell.angle_alpha   90.00
_cell.angle_beta   90.00
_cell.angle_gamma   90.00
#
_symmetry.space_group_name_H-M   'P 1'
#
loop_
_entity.id
_entity.type
_entity.pdbx_description
1 polymer ?
#
loop_
_entity_poly.entity_id
_entity_poly.type
_entity_poly.pdbx_seq_one_letter_code
_entity_poly.pdbx_strand_id
1 'polypeptide(L)'
;MAKSCPVLTIGPTIPSFYLDSRIQNDNGYDLNLFTLDKSICINWLNKKPERSVVYVAFGSMGCLANKQVEELAWGLKKSSFYFLWVIRDTEEKYKLPKGFVDEIGDKGLIVNWSPQIEVLSNKALGCFLTHAGWNSTIEALSLEVPMVAMPQWTDQPMDAKFIEDVSKVGVRVGVDGDGIVRRDDIESCIREVMEGKSGREMKINAKKWRDLAIEAVSEGGTSDKNIDEFISKFTT
;
A
#
# COMPACT_ATOMS: atom_id res chain seq x y z
N MET A 1 7.37 18.37 37.79
CA MET A 1 6.75 17.10 37.36
C MET A 1 6.07 17.36 36.02
N ALA A 2 6.54 16.76 34.94
CA ALA A 2 5.85 16.87 33.66
C ALA A 2 4.48 16.21 33.80
N LYS A 3 3.40 16.94 33.54
CA LYS A 3 2.07 16.34 33.40
C LYS A 3 2.15 15.40 32.19
N SER A 4 2.05 14.08 32.38
CA SER A 4 1.97 13.17 31.25
C SER A 4 0.64 13.41 30.54
N CYS A 5 0.69 13.74 29.26
CA CYS A 5 -0.51 13.75 28.42
C CYS A 5 -0.92 12.29 28.17
N PRO A 6 -2.15 11.86 28.52
CA PRO A 6 -2.61 10.52 28.18
C PRO A 6 -2.64 10.34 26.66
N VAL A 7 -2.08 9.23 26.18
CA VAL A 7 -2.07 8.85 24.76
C VAL A 7 -3.05 7.70 24.58
N LEU A 8 -4.04 7.89 23.68
CA LEU A 8 -5.03 6.87 23.33
C LEU A 8 -4.82 6.44 21.88
N THR A 9 -4.70 5.13 21.66
CA THR A 9 -4.56 4.55 20.32
C THR A 9 -5.93 4.13 19.80
N ILE A 10 -6.41 4.78 18.73
CA ILE A 10 -7.77 4.58 18.19
C ILE A 10 -7.77 3.94 16.78
N GLY A 11 -6.61 3.49 16.30
CA GLY A 11 -6.47 2.93 14.96
C GLY A 11 -6.66 1.41 14.88
N PRO A 12 -6.65 0.84 13.67
CA PRO A 12 -6.65 1.55 12.38
C PRO A 12 -8.00 2.20 12.08
N THR A 13 -7.98 3.42 11.54
CA THR A 13 -9.18 4.15 11.10
C THR A 13 -9.51 3.82 9.64
N ILE A 14 -9.74 2.54 9.38
CA ILE A 14 -10.13 2.00 8.08
C ILE A 14 -11.64 1.74 8.11
N PRO A 15 -12.37 1.96 7.00
CA PRO A 15 -13.81 1.71 6.96
C PRO A 15 -14.14 0.28 7.42
N SER A 16 -15.08 0.18 8.35
CA SER A 16 -15.46 -1.06 9.04
C SER A 16 -15.78 -2.20 8.07
N PHE A 17 -16.33 -1.90 6.88
CA PHE A 17 -16.57 -2.89 5.81
C PHE A 17 -15.35 -3.76 5.49
N TYR A 18 -14.14 -3.22 5.55
CA TYR A 18 -12.90 -3.95 5.25
C TYR A 18 -12.33 -4.71 6.45
N LEU A 19 -12.90 -4.51 7.65
CA LEU A 19 -12.45 -5.10 8.91
C LEU A 19 -13.53 -6.01 9.50
N ASP A 20 -14.24 -5.53 10.52
CA ASP A 20 -15.25 -6.28 11.30
C ASP A 20 -16.67 -6.14 10.75
N SER A 21 -16.89 -5.24 9.79
CA SER A 21 -18.18 -4.93 9.16
C SER A 21 -19.31 -4.57 10.15
N ARG A 22 -18.97 -4.10 11.37
CA ARG A 22 -19.96 -3.76 12.40
C ARG A 22 -20.69 -2.45 12.12
N ILE A 23 -20.04 -1.47 11.51
CA ILE A 23 -20.63 -0.15 11.23
C ILE A 23 -21.34 -0.20 9.88
N GLN A 24 -22.66 -0.03 9.90
CA GLN A 24 -23.46 -0.02 8.69
C GLN A 24 -23.08 1.16 7.79
N ASN A 25 -22.95 0.88 6.49
CA ASN A 25 -22.63 1.86 5.44
C ASN A 25 -21.22 2.49 5.51
N ASP A 26 -20.33 2.00 6.38
CA ASP A 26 -18.93 2.46 6.46
C ASP A 26 -18.05 1.68 5.47
N ASN A 27 -18.16 2.04 4.18
CA ASN A 27 -17.57 1.31 3.05
C ASN A 27 -16.48 2.08 2.27
N GLY A 28 -16.11 3.27 2.74
CA GLY A 28 -15.13 4.11 2.07
C GLY A 28 -14.81 5.37 2.88
N TYR A 29 -13.81 6.12 2.42
CA TYR A 29 -13.46 7.40 3.01
C TYR A 29 -14.35 8.52 2.46
N ASP A 30 -14.79 9.42 3.34
CA ASP A 30 -15.60 10.60 2.96
C ASP A 30 -14.81 11.62 2.13
N LEU A 31 -13.48 11.69 2.34
CA LEU A 31 -12.60 12.62 1.64
C LEU A 31 -11.85 11.91 0.49
N ASN A 32 -12.28 12.18 -0.74
CA ASN A 32 -11.56 11.74 -1.94
C ASN A 32 -10.83 12.94 -2.55
N LEU A 33 -9.50 12.91 -2.54
CA LEU A 33 -8.67 13.98 -3.10
C LEU A 33 -8.81 14.10 -4.62
N PHE A 34 -9.13 12.98 -5.29
CA PHE A 34 -9.28 12.89 -6.74
C PHE A 34 -10.36 11.87 -7.09
N THR A 35 -11.13 12.15 -8.14
CA THR A 35 -12.23 11.30 -8.61
C THR A 35 -11.84 10.63 -9.93
N LEU A 36 -11.81 9.30 -9.91
CA LEU A 36 -11.71 8.47 -11.11
C LEU A 36 -12.80 7.40 -11.06
N ASP A 37 -13.21 6.91 -12.23
CA ASP A 37 -14.06 5.73 -12.31
C ASP A 37 -13.30 4.51 -11.77
N LYS A 38 -13.73 4.05 -10.59
CA LYS A 38 -13.22 2.85 -9.89
C LYS A 38 -13.30 1.60 -10.76
N SER A 39 -14.27 1.56 -11.68
CA SER A 39 -14.55 0.39 -12.52
C SER A 39 -13.35 -0.02 -13.37
N ILE A 40 -12.52 0.93 -13.83
CA ILE A 40 -11.35 0.66 -14.68
C ILE A 40 -10.36 -0.24 -13.93
N CYS A 41 -10.01 0.15 -12.70
CA CYS A 41 -9.07 -0.60 -11.87
C CYS A 41 -9.65 -1.97 -11.49
N ILE A 42 -10.87 -1.98 -10.94
CA ILE A 42 -11.47 -3.18 -10.36
C ILE A 42 -11.81 -4.22 -11.44
N ASN A 43 -12.35 -3.80 -12.59
CA ASN A 43 -12.64 -4.74 -13.70
C ASN A 43 -11.38 -5.36 -14.29
N TRP A 44 -10.27 -4.61 -14.33
CA TRP A 44 -9.00 -5.14 -14.81
C TRP A 44 -8.39 -6.15 -13.82
N LEU A 45 -8.47 -5.87 -12.51
CA LEU A 45 -7.99 -6.75 -11.44
C LEU A 45 -8.78 -8.06 -11.37
N ASN A 46 -10.11 -7.99 -11.47
CA ASN A 46 -10.99 -9.16 -11.39
C ASN A 46 -10.77 -10.20 -12.50
N LYS A 47 -10.05 -9.84 -13.56
CA LYS A 47 -9.68 -10.74 -14.67
C LYS A 47 -8.31 -11.41 -14.46
N LYS A 48 -7.59 -11.10 -13.39
CA LYS A 48 -6.26 -11.64 -13.12
C LYS A 48 -6.31 -12.80 -12.13
N PRO A 49 -5.35 -13.75 -12.21
CA PRO A 49 -5.21 -14.79 -11.20
C PRO A 49 -5.00 -14.21 -9.80
N GLU A 50 -5.37 -14.98 -8.78
CA GLU A 50 -5.14 -14.58 -7.39
C GLU A 50 -3.66 -14.36 -7.11
N ARG A 51 -3.36 -13.30 -6.35
CA ARG A 51 -2.00 -12.94 -5.91
C ARG A 51 -0.98 -12.84 -7.05
N SER A 52 -1.41 -12.34 -8.22
CA SER A 52 -0.57 -12.22 -9.42
C SER A 52 -0.25 -10.78 -9.82
N VAL A 53 -0.86 -9.80 -9.14
CA VAL A 53 -0.74 -8.38 -9.44
C VAL A 53 0.15 -7.67 -8.41
N VAL A 54 1.04 -6.81 -8.89
CA VAL A 54 1.76 -5.81 -8.10
C VAL A 54 1.03 -4.47 -8.22
N TYR A 55 0.54 -3.94 -7.11
CA TYR A 55 0.03 -2.57 -7.06
C TYR A 55 1.17 -1.61 -6.75
N VAL A 56 1.24 -0.49 -7.46
CA VAL A 56 2.32 0.48 -7.34
C VAL A 56 1.72 1.87 -7.15
N ALA A 57 1.95 2.46 -5.97
CA ALA A 57 1.49 3.83 -5.67
C ALA A 57 2.41 4.54 -4.67
N PHE A 58 2.72 5.81 -4.95
CA PHE A 58 3.60 6.66 -4.12
C PHE A 58 2.82 7.75 -3.37
N GLY A 59 1.56 7.44 -3.02
CA GLY A 59 0.69 8.33 -2.26
C GLY A 59 0.21 9.56 -3.02
N SER A 60 -0.49 10.43 -2.30
CA SER A 60 -1.14 11.63 -2.83
C SER A 60 -0.21 12.83 -3.02
N MET A 61 1.08 12.71 -2.66
CA MET A 61 2.07 13.80 -2.77
C MET A 61 3.41 13.34 -3.36
N GLY A 62 3.67 12.04 -3.51
CA GLY A 62 4.91 11.55 -4.13
C GLY A 62 4.99 11.83 -5.62
N CYS A 63 6.13 12.37 -6.06
CA CYS A 63 6.48 12.58 -7.45
C CYS A 63 7.90 12.05 -7.70
N LEU A 64 8.02 10.97 -8.47
CA LEU A 64 9.33 10.42 -8.82
C LEU A 64 10.02 11.26 -9.90
N ALA A 65 11.35 11.36 -9.81
CA ALA A 65 12.20 11.90 -10.86
C ALA A 65 12.20 10.97 -12.09
N ASN A 66 12.40 11.52 -13.28
CA ASN A 66 12.30 10.76 -14.54
C ASN A 66 13.23 9.53 -14.58
N LYS A 67 14.47 9.67 -14.10
CA LYS A 67 15.41 8.54 -13.98
C LYS A 67 14.85 7.41 -13.10
N GLN A 68 14.18 7.76 -12.00
CA GLN A 68 13.57 6.76 -11.11
C GLN A 68 12.31 6.12 -11.71
N VAL A 69 11.51 6.90 -12.46
CA VAL A 69 10.37 6.37 -13.21
C VAL A 69 10.84 5.37 -14.26
N GLU A 70 11.94 5.66 -14.95
CA GLU A 70 12.53 4.75 -15.94
C GLU A 70 13.01 3.43 -15.29
N GLU A 71 13.76 3.50 -14.20
CA GLU A 71 14.19 2.29 -13.47
C GLU A 71 13.00 1.48 -12.96
N LEU A 72 11.97 2.14 -12.43
CA LEU A 72 10.75 1.48 -11.97
C LEU A 72 9.98 0.80 -13.11
N ALA A 73 9.80 1.49 -14.24
CA ALA A 73 9.13 0.95 -15.42
C ALA A 73 9.82 -0.33 -15.89
N TRP A 74 11.14 -0.28 -16.08
CA TRP A 74 11.89 -1.45 -16.55
C TRP A 74 11.98 -2.57 -15.50
N GLY A 75 12.03 -2.24 -14.21
CA GLY A 75 11.98 -3.23 -13.12
C GLY A 75 10.64 -3.97 -13.07
N LEU A 76 9.53 -3.25 -13.19
CA LEU A 76 8.19 -3.83 -13.27
C LEU A 76 8.05 -4.76 -14.48
N LYS A 77 8.46 -4.30 -15.66
CA LYS A 77 8.43 -5.14 -16.88
C LYS A 77 9.29 -6.40 -16.71
N LYS A 78 10.51 -6.25 -16.17
CA LYS A 78 11.44 -7.38 -15.95
C LYS A 78 10.85 -8.41 -14.98
N SER A 79 10.11 -7.98 -13.97
CA SER A 79 9.48 -8.87 -12.99
C SER A 79 8.51 -9.88 -13.62
N SER A 80 7.93 -9.55 -14.79
CA SER A 80 6.97 -10.36 -15.55
C SER A 80 5.61 -10.61 -14.86
N PHE A 81 5.36 -10.00 -13.69
CA PHE A 81 4.05 -10.00 -13.04
C PHE A 81 3.09 -9.03 -13.73
N TYR A 82 1.80 -9.19 -13.43
CA TYR A 82 0.83 -8.15 -13.75
C TYR A 82 1.07 -6.96 -12.81
N PHE A 83 0.85 -5.73 -13.28
CA PHE A 83 0.94 -4.57 -12.40
C PHE A 83 -0.12 -3.52 -12.67
N LEU A 84 -0.58 -2.88 -11.59
CA LEU A 84 -1.40 -1.67 -11.64
C LEU A 84 -0.56 -0.54 -11.06
N TRP A 85 -0.21 0.45 -11.88
CA TRP A 85 0.67 1.54 -11.48
C TRP A 85 -0.04 2.89 -11.56
N VAL A 86 -0.10 3.56 -10.41
CA VAL A 86 -0.59 4.94 -10.28
C VAL A 86 0.53 5.93 -10.59
N ILE A 87 0.36 6.71 -11.66
CA ILE A 87 1.27 7.81 -12.05
C ILE A 87 0.46 9.10 -12.12
N ARG A 88 0.71 10.03 -11.20
CA ARG A 88 -0.05 11.28 -11.14
C ARG A 88 0.36 12.23 -12.27
N ASP A 89 -0.64 12.89 -12.87
CA ASP A 89 -0.52 13.84 -13.97
C ASP A 89 0.21 15.12 -13.52
N THR A 90 1.14 15.69 -14.30
CA THR A 90 0.85 16.59 -15.43
C THR A 90 1.49 16.19 -16.77
N GLU A 91 2.10 15.01 -16.85
CA GLU A 91 2.91 14.60 -18.01
C GLU A 91 2.96 13.06 -18.15
N GLU A 92 1.82 12.36 -18.06
CA GLU A 92 1.70 10.89 -18.14
C GLU A 92 2.57 10.25 -19.26
N LYS A 93 2.74 10.96 -20.37
CA LYS A 93 3.45 10.49 -21.57
C LYS A 93 4.95 10.83 -21.61
N TYR A 94 5.41 11.82 -20.84
CA TYR A 94 6.80 12.31 -20.93
C TYR A 94 7.73 11.66 -19.90
N LYS A 95 7.18 11.11 -18.80
CA LYS A 95 7.99 10.42 -17.78
C LYS A 95 8.22 8.94 -18.07
N LEU A 96 7.30 8.28 -18.77
CA LEU A 96 7.44 6.88 -19.13
C LEU A 96 8.48 6.70 -20.24
N PRO A 97 9.30 5.63 -20.21
CA PRO A 97 10.21 5.34 -21.30
C PRO A 97 9.47 5.18 -22.63
N LYS A 98 10.07 5.66 -23.72
CA LYS A 98 9.49 5.57 -25.06
C LYS A 98 9.21 4.10 -25.41
N GLY A 99 7.99 3.80 -25.87
CA GLY A 99 7.55 2.46 -26.23
C GLY A 99 7.10 1.59 -25.05
N PHE A 100 7.25 2.04 -23.80
CA PHE A 100 6.94 1.24 -22.62
C PHE A 100 5.49 0.75 -22.60
N VAL A 101 4.52 1.64 -22.86
CA VAL A 101 3.08 1.31 -22.85
C VAL A 101 2.74 0.26 -23.90
N ASP A 102 3.35 0.33 -25.08
CA ASP A 102 3.14 -0.66 -26.15
C ASP A 102 3.77 -2.01 -25.79
N GLU A 103 4.94 -1.99 -25.14
CA GLU A 103 5.69 -3.20 -24.76
C GLU A 103 5.06 -3.99 -23.60
N ILE A 104 4.32 -3.33 -22.70
CA ILE A 104 3.67 -4.00 -21.56
C ILE A 104 2.34 -4.65 -21.94
N GLY A 105 1.68 -4.20 -23.00
CA GLY A 105 0.41 -4.75 -23.46
C GLY A 105 -0.62 -4.89 -22.34
N ASP A 106 -1.17 -6.09 -22.17
CA ASP A 106 -2.17 -6.40 -21.13
C ASP A 106 -1.59 -6.75 -19.74
N LYS A 107 -0.25 -6.83 -19.63
CA LYS A 107 0.44 -7.09 -18.35
C LYS A 107 0.32 -5.92 -17.39
N GLY A 108 0.26 -4.69 -17.88
CA GLY A 108 0.21 -3.49 -17.06
C GLY A 108 -1.06 -2.67 -17.26
N LEU A 109 -1.56 -2.08 -16.17
CA LEU A 109 -2.55 -1.02 -16.21
C LEU A 109 -1.92 0.23 -15.56
N ILE A 110 -1.86 1.32 -16.31
CA ILE A 110 -1.39 2.62 -15.82
C ILE A 110 -2.59 3.54 -15.67
N VAL A 111 -2.73 4.17 -14.52
CA VAL A 111 -3.82 5.10 -14.19
C VAL A 111 -3.26 6.31 -13.44
N ASN A 112 -3.97 7.43 -13.48
CA ASN A 112 -3.60 8.64 -12.72
C ASN A 112 -4.02 8.58 -11.25
N TRP A 113 -5.04 7.77 -10.94
CA TRP A 113 -5.58 7.58 -9.60
C TRP A 113 -6.21 6.19 -9.49
N SER A 114 -6.38 5.69 -8.26
CA SER A 114 -7.00 4.39 -8.01
C SER A 114 -7.80 4.40 -6.70
N PRO A 115 -8.87 3.60 -6.58
CA PRO A 115 -9.52 3.37 -5.29
C PRO A 115 -8.65 2.44 -4.42
N GLN A 116 -7.61 3.01 -3.79
CA GLN A 116 -6.51 2.24 -3.17
C GLN A 116 -7.00 1.13 -2.23
N ILE A 117 -7.93 1.42 -1.32
CA ILE A 117 -8.45 0.43 -0.38
C ILE A 117 -9.20 -0.74 -1.08
N GLU A 118 -9.90 -0.47 -2.17
CA GLU A 118 -10.56 -1.50 -2.99
C GLU A 118 -9.55 -2.31 -3.81
N VAL A 119 -8.47 -1.68 -4.26
CA VAL A 119 -7.35 -2.36 -4.92
C VAL A 119 -6.62 -3.27 -3.93
N LEU A 120 -6.34 -2.77 -2.72
CA LEU A 120 -5.66 -3.51 -1.66
C LEU A 120 -6.48 -4.71 -1.16
N SER A 121 -7.81 -4.61 -1.16
CA SER A 121 -8.70 -5.72 -0.78
C SER A 121 -8.98 -6.72 -1.91
N ASN A 122 -8.48 -6.46 -3.13
CA ASN A 122 -8.72 -7.35 -4.26
C ASN A 122 -7.84 -8.61 -4.19
N LYS A 123 -8.46 -9.79 -4.36
CA LYS A 123 -7.77 -11.09 -4.32
C LYS A 123 -6.65 -11.29 -5.36
N ALA A 124 -6.69 -10.54 -6.46
CA ALA A 124 -5.64 -10.57 -7.48
C ALA A 124 -4.32 -9.95 -6.97
N LEU A 125 -4.39 -9.11 -5.93
CA LEU A 125 -3.23 -8.43 -5.40
C LEU A 125 -2.31 -9.40 -4.63
N GLY A 126 -1.03 -9.40 -4.99
CA GLY A 126 0.01 -10.18 -4.32
C GLY A 126 1.03 -9.32 -3.57
N CYS A 127 1.28 -8.09 -4.04
CA CYS A 127 2.30 -7.20 -3.49
C CYS A 127 1.91 -5.74 -3.69
N PHE A 128 2.19 -4.91 -2.68
CA PHE A 128 2.09 -3.45 -2.78
C PHE A 128 3.47 -2.79 -2.76
N LEU A 129 3.89 -2.24 -3.90
CA LEU A 129 5.06 -1.37 -3.98
C LEU A 129 4.66 0.05 -3.60
N THR A 130 5.12 0.50 -2.44
CA THR A 130 4.65 1.72 -1.78
C THR A 130 5.79 2.65 -1.38
N HIS A 131 5.50 3.94 -1.37
CA HIS A 131 6.31 4.94 -0.67
C HIS A 131 6.37 4.77 0.86
N ALA A 132 5.64 3.82 1.45
CA ALA A 132 5.60 3.59 2.90
C ALA A 132 5.06 4.78 3.73
N GLY A 133 4.15 5.59 3.20
CA GLY A 133 3.41 6.54 4.04
C GLY A 133 2.46 5.82 5.00
N TRP A 134 2.35 6.30 6.25
CA TRP A 134 1.67 5.58 7.33
C TRP A 134 0.23 5.13 7.02
N ASN A 135 -0.59 5.96 6.35
CA ASN A 135 -1.95 5.57 5.97
C ASN A 135 -1.95 4.35 5.03
N SER A 136 -1.13 4.39 3.97
CA SER A 136 -0.97 3.27 3.03
C SER A 136 -0.40 2.02 3.72
N THR A 137 0.53 2.20 4.66
CA THR A 137 1.10 1.09 5.45
C THR A 137 0.03 0.43 6.32
N ILE A 138 -0.82 1.22 6.99
CA ILE A 138 -1.90 0.72 7.83
C ILE A 138 -3.00 0.02 7.01
N GLU A 139 -3.37 0.57 5.85
CA GLU A 139 -4.30 -0.11 4.92
C GLU A 139 -3.77 -1.48 4.50
N ALA A 140 -2.49 -1.57 4.08
CA ALA A 140 -1.88 -2.82 3.65
C ALA A 140 -1.77 -3.86 4.78
N LEU A 141 -1.36 -3.44 5.99
CA LEU A 141 -1.30 -4.31 7.16
C LEU A 141 -2.67 -4.89 7.51
N SER A 142 -3.70 -4.04 7.46
CA SER A 142 -5.06 -4.43 7.83
C SER A 142 -5.74 -5.29 6.76
N LEU A 143 -5.23 -5.27 5.53
CA LEU A 143 -5.77 -6.02 4.39
C LEU A 143 -4.93 -7.24 3.99
N GLU A 144 -3.99 -7.69 4.83
CA GLU A 144 -3.12 -8.85 4.55
C GLU A 144 -2.27 -8.66 3.27
N VAL A 145 -1.75 -7.47 3.01
CA VAL A 145 -0.97 -7.18 1.80
C VAL A 145 0.52 -7.03 2.12
N PRO A 146 1.39 -7.94 1.65
CA PRO A 146 2.82 -7.78 1.72
C PRO A 146 3.32 -6.58 0.89
N MET A 147 4.43 -5.97 1.33
CA MET A 147 4.90 -4.70 0.76
C MET A 147 6.34 -4.76 0.23
N VAL A 148 6.58 -4.00 -0.84
CA VAL A 148 7.92 -3.53 -1.21
C VAL A 148 7.98 -2.03 -0.88
N ALA A 149 8.75 -1.67 0.13
CA ALA A 149 8.88 -0.29 0.59
C ALA A 149 9.97 0.45 -0.20
N MET A 150 9.59 1.53 -0.88
CA MET A 150 10.49 2.47 -1.55
C MET A 150 10.22 3.89 -1.04
N PRO A 151 10.70 4.23 0.17
CA PRO A 151 10.40 5.50 0.81
C PRO A 151 10.98 6.69 0.03
N GLN A 152 10.31 7.85 0.12
CA GLN A 152 10.67 9.05 -0.63
C GLN A 152 11.09 10.21 0.31
N TRP A 153 10.28 10.56 1.32
CA TRP A 153 10.54 11.71 2.21
C TRP A 153 9.84 11.57 3.57
N THR A 154 10.01 12.55 4.47
CA THR A 154 9.40 12.62 5.82
C THR A 154 9.71 11.41 6.71
N ASP A 155 8.66 10.81 7.25
CA ASP A 155 8.56 9.64 8.11
C ASP A 155 8.67 8.32 7.33
N GLN A 156 8.50 8.34 6.00
CA GLN A 156 8.49 7.14 5.17
C GLN A 156 9.74 6.24 5.33
N PRO A 157 10.98 6.76 5.49
CA PRO A 157 12.13 5.89 5.75
C PRO A 157 12.02 5.12 7.08
N MET A 158 11.39 5.72 8.10
CA MET A 158 11.13 5.08 9.38
C MET A 158 10.02 4.04 9.25
N ASP A 159 8.94 4.36 8.55
CA ASP A 159 7.85 3.43 8.26
C ASP A 159 8.32 2.24 7.42
N ALA A 160 9.19 2.47 6.43
CA ALA A 160 9.81 1.42 5.64
C ALA A 160 10.68 0.49 6.52
N LYS A 161 11.39 1.05 7.51
CA LYS A 161 12.13 0.25 8.50
C LYS A 161 11.19 -0.54 9.40
N PHE A 162 10.04 0.03 9.79
CA PHE A 162 9.01 -0.70 10.54
C PHE A 162 8.44 -1.87 9.72
N ILE A 163 8.15 -1.67 8.42
CA ILE A 163 7.66 -2.71 7.50
C ILE A 163 8.63 -3.90 7.43
N GLU A 164 9.93 -3.61 7.30
CA GLU A 164 10.99 -4.61 7.13
C GLU A 164 11.35 -5.31 8.46
N ASP A 165 11.66 -4.52 9.50
CA ASP A 165 12.30 -5.06 10.71
C ASP A 165 11.31 -5.46 11.80
N VAL A 166 10.19 -4.74 11.92
CA VAL A 166 9.27 -4.84 13.07
C VAL A 166 8.05 -5.66 12.70
N SER A 167 7.27 -5.23 11.71
CA SER A 167 6.08 -5.95 11.27
C SER A 167 6.43 -7.17 10.42
N LYS A 168 7.58 -7.13 9.73
CA LYS A 168 8.12 -8.20 8.88
C LYS A 168 7.13 -8.65 7.80
N VAL A 169 6.43 -7.68 7.22
CA VAL A 169 5.43 -7.91 6.15
C VAL A 169 5.95 -7.48 4.78
N GLY A 170 7.21 -7.05 4.69
CA GLY A 170 7.77 -6.58 3.44
C GLY A 170 9.29 -6.47 3.48
N VAL A 171 9.84 -6.01 2.36
CA VAL A 171 11.26 -5.65 2.20
C VAL A 171 11.38 -4.20 1.81
N ARG A 172 12.53 -3.59 2.10
CA ARG A 172 12.86 -2.26 1.58
C ARG A 172 13.84 -2.38 0.43
N VAL A 173 13.62 -1.57 -0.60
CA VAL A 173 14.53 -1.54 -1.76
C VAL A 173 15.88 -0.92 -1.40
N GLY A 174 16.94 -1.42 -2.05
CA GLY A 174 18.27 -0.82 -1.99
C GLY A 174 18.33 0.49 -2.79
N VAL A 175 19.05 1.48 -2.27
CA VAL A 175 19.31 2.75 -2.95
C VAL A 175 20.80 2.83 -3.24
N ASP A 176 21.17 3.18 -4.46
CA ASP A 176 22.57 3.32 -4.85
C ASP A 176 23.18 4.67 -4.40
N GLY A 177 24.46 4.88 -4.74
CA GLY A 177 25.18 6.11 -4.39
C GLY A 177 24.62 7.40 -5.02
N ASP A 178 23.81 7.29 -6.08
CA ASP A 178 23.14 8.43 -6.73
C ASP A 178 21.76 8.74 -6.11
N GLY A 179 21.33 7.96 -5.11
CA GLY A 179 19.97 8.06 -4.57
C GLY A 179 18.91 7.40 -5.47
N ILE A 180 19.30 6.48 -6.36
CA ILE A 180 18.41 5.80 -7.30
C ILE A 180 18.25 4.34 -6.91
N VAL A 181 17.01 3.87 -6.94
CA VAL A 181 16.67 2.45 -6.81
C VAL A 181 16.71 1.84 -8.20
N ARG A 182 17.59 0.85 -8.40
CA ARG A 182 17.82 0.23 -9.71
C ARG A 182 16.74 -0.78 -10.05
N ARG A 183 16.47 -0.93 -11.35
CA ARG A 183 15.47 -1.87 -11.89
C ARG A 183 15.67 -3.31 -11.43
N ASP A 184 16.92 -3.71 -11.24
CA ASP A 184 17.27 -5.05 -10.76
C ASP A 184 16.92 -5.24 -9.28
N ASP A 185 17.11 -4.21 -8.45
CA ASP A 185 16.70 -4.23 -7.05
C ASP A 185 15.17 -4.24 -6.92
N ILE A 186 14.48 -3.44 -7.75
CA ILE A 186 13.01 -3.41 -7.81
C ILE A 186 12.46 -4.79 -8.18
N GLU A 187 12.98 -5.38 -9.25
CA GLU A 187 12.56 -6.70 -9.72
C GLU A 187 12.84 -7.79 -8.68
N SER A 188 14.04 -7.79 -8.08
CA SER A 188 14.42 -8.74 -7.04
C SER A 188 13.52 -8.63 -5.80
N CYS A 189 13.22 -7.41 -5.35
CA CYS A 189 12.34 -7.19 -4.20
C CYS A 189 10.91 -7.66 -4.48
N ILE A 190 10.37 -7.33 -5.66
CA ILE A 190 9.04 -7.81 -6.09
C ILE A 190 9.01 -9.34 -6.11
N ARG A 191 10.02 -9.98 -6.71
CA ARG A 191 10.08 -11.45 -6.79
C ARG A 191 10.20 -12.09 -5.41
N GLU A 192 11.00 -11.52 -4.50
CA GLU A 192 11.13 -12.05 -3.13
C GLU A 192 9.80 -12.00 -2.38
N VAL A 193 9.03 -10.92 -2.52
CA VAL A 193 7.71 -10.80 -1.89
C VAL A 193 6.68 -11.75 -2.52
N MET A 194 6.68 -11.86 -3.86
CA MET A 194 5.67 -12.63 -4.61
C MET A 194 5.90 -14.15 -4.56
N GLU A 195 7.15 -14.60 -4.67
CA GLU A 195 7.52 -16.01 -4.90
C GLU A 195 8.61 -16.52 -3.93
N GLY A 196 9.33 -15.59 -3.29
CA GLY A 196 10.49 -15.89 -2.45
C GLY A 196 10.16 -16.65 -1.17
N LYS A 197 11.20 -17.16 -0.51
CA LYS A 197 11.06 -17.86 0.77
C LYS A 197 10.58 -16.90 1.86
N SER A 198 11.15 -15.70 1.91
CA SER A 198 10.79 -14.67 2.89
C SER A 198 9.39 -14.11 2.59
N GLY A 199 8.98 -14.03 1.32
CA GLY A 199 7.62 -13.66 0.93
C GLY A 199 6.53 -14.54 1.56
N ARG A 200 6.79 -15.84 1.72
CA ARG A 200 5.86 -16.74 2.45
C ARG A 200 5.74 -16.38 3.94
N GLU A 201 6.85 -16.01 4.57
CA GLU A 201 6.85 -15.56 5.97
C GLU A 201 6.17 -14.20 6.12
N MET A 202 6.41 -13.27 5.18
CA MET A 202 5.74 -11.96 5.13
C MET A 202 4.23 -12.10 5.03
N LYS A 203 3.73 -13.03 4.22
CA LYS A 203 2.30 -13.33 4.11
C LYS A 203 1.71 -13.83 5.44
N ILE A 204 2.43 -14.72 6.14
CA ILE A 204 1.99 -15.20 7.47
C ILE A 204 1.93 -14.02 8.45
N ASN A 205 2.91 -13.12 8.42
CA ASN A 205 2.92 -11.94 9.29
C ASN A 205 1.82 -10.94 8.90
N ALA A 206 1.60 -10.69 7.61
CA ALA A 206 0.53 -9.83 7.12
C ALA A 206 -0.84 -10.31 7.61
N LYS A 207 -1.05 -11.64 7.63
CA LYS A 207 -2.28 -12.22 8.19
C LYS A 207 -2.42 -11.94 9.69
N LYS A 208 -1.36 -12.13 10.46
CA LYS A 208 -1.36 -11.82 11.90
C LYS A 208 -1.68 -10.34 12.17
N TRP A 209 -1.08 -9.43 11.41
CA TRP A 209 -1.35 -8.00 11.53
C TRP A 209 -2.79 -7.63 11.18
N ARG A 210 -3.35 -8.22 10.11
CA ARG A 210 -4.77 -8.08 9.79
C ARG A 210 -5.65 -8.57 10.93
N ASP A 211 -5.39 -9.75 11.48
CA ASP A 211 -6.21 -10.34 12.52
C ASP A 211 -6.15 -9.47 13.81
N LEU A 212 -4.98 -8.91 14.16
CA LEU A 212 -4.82 -7.94 15.26
C LEU A 212 -5.52 -6.60 15.01
N ALA A 213 -5.49 -6.10 13.77
CA ALA A 213 -6.19 -4.89 13.37
C ALA A 213 -7.71 -5.04 13.57
N ILE A 214 -8.27 -6.16 13.14
CA ILE A 214 -9.69 -6.50 13.35
C ILE A 214 -9.99 -6.60 14.85
N GLU A 215 -9.17 -7.32 15.63
CA GLU A 215 -9.35 -7.46 17.08
C GLU A 215 -9.37 -6.11 17.80
N ALA A 216 -8.47 -5.18 17.42
CA ALA A 216 -8.37 -3.88 18.07
C ALA A 216 -9.62 -3.01 17.88
N VAL A 217 -10.25 -3.05 16.71
CA VAL A 217 -11.41 -2.20 16.36
C VAL A 217 -12.78 -2.85 16.59
N SER A 218 -12.81 -4.17 16.76
CA SER A 218 -14.03 -4.94 17.05
C SER A 218 -14.63 -4.52 18.40
N GLU A 219 -15.90 -4.84 18.61
CA GLU A 219 -16.61 -4.55 19.87
C GLU A 219 -15.83 -5.09 21.09
N GLY A 220 -15.52 -4.20 22.04
CA GLY A 220 -14.73 -4.52 23.22
C GLY A 220 -13.21 -4.61 22.98
N GLY A 221 -12.74 -4.35 21.76
CA GLY A 221 -11.34 -4.23 21.38
C GLY A 221 -10.65 -3.02 22.04
N THR A 222 -9.33 -2.95 21.91
CA THR A 222 -8.54 -1.89 22.56
C THR A 222 -8.82 -0.50 21.97
N SER A 223 -8.93 -0.39 20.65
CA SER A 223 -9.23 0.87 19.98
C SER A 223 -10.69 1.28 20.17
N ASP A 224 -11.61 0.31 20.18
CA ASP A 224 -13.03 0.52 20.49
C ASP A 224 -13.21 1.13 21.90
N LYS A 225 -12.59 0.52 22.92
CA LYS A 225 -12.59 1.07 24.29
C LYS A 225 -11.93 2.45 24.39
N ASN A 226 -10.84 2.67 23.66
CA ASN A 226 -10.12 3.93 23.68
C ASN A 226 -10.93 5.07 23.05
N ILE A 227 -11.69 4.81 21.98
CA ILE A 227 -12.54 5.84 21.37
C ILE A 227 -13.74 6.15 22.27
N ASP A 228 -14.32 5.17 22.95
CA ASP A 228 -15.37 5.39 23.97
C ASP A 228 -14.84 6.21 25.15
N GLU A 229 -13.64 5.88 25.67
CA GLU A 229 -12.99 6.67 26.72
C GLU A 229 -12.75 8.11 26.26
N PHE A 230 -12.34 8.30 25.01
CA PHE A 230 -12.16 9.63 24.45
C PHE A 230 -13.48 10.40 24.37
N ILE A 231 -14.54 9.80 23.83
CA ILE A 231 -15.86 10.43 23.67
C ILE A 231 -16.49 10.76 25.02
N SER A 232 -16.37 9.88 26.02
CA SER A 232 -16.92 10.09 27.36
C SER A 232 -16.37 11.33 28.08
N LYS A 233 -15.21 11.85 27.66
CA LYS A 233 -14.65 13.12 28.17
C LYS A 233 -15.39 14.35 27.66
N PHE A 234 -16.22 14.21 26.63
CA PHE A 234 -16.97 15.30 25.99
C PHE A 234 -18.49 15.16 26.11
N THR A 235 -19.00 13.97 26.41
CA THR A 235 -20.42 13.72 26.67
C THR A 235 -20.70 13.80 28.17
N THR A 236 -21.51 14.78 28.60
CA THR A 236 -21.92 14.98 30.00
C THR A 236 -23.16 14.16 30.34
#